data_AF-A0A420WQF0-F1
#
_entry.id   AF-A0A420WQF0-F1
#
_cell.length_a   1.000
_cell.length_b   1.000
_cell.length_c   1.000
_cell.angle_alpha   90.00
_cell.angle_beta   90.00
_cell.angle_gamma   90.00
#
_symmetry.space_group_name_H-M   'P 1'
#
loop_
_entity.id
_entity.type
_entity.pdbx_description
1 polymer ?
#
loop_
_entity_poly.entity_id
_entity_poly.type
_entity_poly.pdbx_seq_one_letter_code
_entity_poly.pdbx_strand_id
1 'polypeptide(L)'
;MTHVLIVEARFYEDLADELVKGAMAALDVAGVTYDRIAVPGAFEIPAAIAYAAQGDKYAGYVALGCVIRGETTHYDYVCGESARGLQNLAIQQRLAIGYGILTCENGDQAWARASVSKKNKGKDAAEACMAMISLKQRFGVS
;
A
#
# COMPACT_ATOMS: atom_id res chain seq x y z
N MET A 1 -16.37 -9.90 -9.19
CA MET A 1 -15.93 -10.02 -7.79
C MET A 1 -14.75 -9.09 -7.62
N THR A 2 -14.71 -8.25 -6.58
CA THR A 2 -13.57 -7.35 -6.36
C THR A 2 -12.35 -8.18 -5.97
N HIS A 3 -11.25 -8.00 -6.71
CA HIS A 3 -9.97 -8.65 -6.48
C HIS A 3 -8.87 -7.59 -6.48
N VAL A 4 -8.00 -7.57 -5.47
CA VAL A 4 -6.96 -6.55 -5.31
C VAL A 4 -5.56 -7.15 -5.22
N LEU A 5 -4.53 -6.35 -5.45
CA LEU A 5 -3.14 -6.75 -5.24
C LEU A 5 -2.56 -6.00 -4.04
N ILE A 6 -2.07 -6.74 -3.05
CA ILE A 6 -1.23 -6.21 -1.97
C ILE A 6 0.22 -6.27 -2.43
N VAL A 7 0.89 -5.13 -2.48
CA VAL A 7 2.33 -5.01 -2.75
C VAL A 7 3.01 -4.51 -1.49
N GLU A 8 3.86 -5.34 -0.89
CA GLU A 8 4.57 -5.00 0.35
C GLU A 8 6.08 -4.83 0.14
N ALA A 9 6.66 -3.79 0.74
CA ALA A 9 8.10 -3.67 0.90
C ALA A 9 8.55 -4.29 2.22
N ARG A 10 9.37 -5.35 2.15
CA ARG A 10 9.78 -6.15 3.31
C ARG A 10 11.15 -5.78 3.88
N PHE A 11 11.50 -4.50 3.89
CA PHE A 11 12.76 -4.05 4.51
C PHE A 11 12.76 -4.22 6.04
N TYR A 12 11.61 -4.01 6.69
CA TYR A 12 11.39 -4.32 8.11
C TYR A 12 10.31 -5.39 8.22
N GLU A 13 10.71 -6.66 8.34
CA GLU A 13 9.81 -7.81 8.21
C GLU A 13 8.64 -7.79 9.22
N ASP A 14 8.93 -7.56 10.51
CA ASP A 14 7.88 -7.57 11.55
C ASP A 14 6.84 -6.46 11.35
N LEU A 15 7.27 -5.27 10.91
CA LEU A 15 6.38 -4.16 10.61
C LEU A 15 5.56 -4.43 9.35
N ALA A 16 6.16 -5.03 8.33
CA ALA A 16 5.48 -5.45 7.11
C ALA A 16 4.39 -6.50 7.42
N ASP A 17 4.70 -7.47 8.28
CA ASP A 17 3.74 -8.51 8.67
C ASP A 17 2.52 -7.93 9.41
N GLU A 18 2.72 -6.98 10.34
CA GLU A 18 1.59 -6.32 11.00
C GLU A 18 0.76 -5.44 10.03
N LEU A 19 1.41 -4.72 9.11
CA LEU A 19 0.71 -3.96 8.07
C LEU A 19 -0.14 -4.89 7.19
N VAL A 20 0.45 -5.96 6.68
CA VAL A 20 -0.26 -6.90 5.81
C VAL A 20 -1.39 -7.59 6.55
N LYS A 21 -1.17 -8.03 7.79
CA LYS A 21 -2.21 -8.62 8.63
C LYS A 21 -3.40 -7.69 8.81
N GLY A 22 -3.15 -6.40 9.05
CA GLY A 22 -4.20 -5.38 9.12
C GLY A 22 -4.99 -5.23 7.81
N ALA A 23 -4.28 -5.18 6.68
CA ALA A 23 -4.88 -5.06 5.36
C ALA A 23 -5.71 -6.29 4.97
N MET A 24 -5.15 -7.50 5.14
CA MET A 24 -5.83 -8.77 4.85
C MET A 24 -7.11 -8.91 5.66
N ALA A 25 -7.06 -8.64 6.98
CA ALA A 25 -8.24 -8.71 7.83
C ALA A 25 -9.37 -7.77 7.36
N ALA A 26 -9.03 -6.57 6.89
CA ALA A 26 -10.01 -5.61 6.37
C ALA A 26 -10.64 -6.09 5.06
N LEU A 27 -9.83 -6.67 4.16
CA LEU A 27 -10.31 -7.23 2.89
C LEU A 27 -11.17 -8.48 3.10
N ASP A 28 -10.76 -9.37 4.01
CA ASP A 28 -11.49 -10.59 4.37
C ASP A 28 -12.89 -10.24 4.93
N VAL A 29 -12.97 -9.26 5.83
CA VAL A 29 -14.25 -8.77 6.39
C VAL A 29 -15.17 -8.22 5.28
N ALA A 30 -14.59 -7.60 4.24
CA ALA A 30 -15.33 -7.07 3.11
C ALA A 30 -15.63 -8.12 2.01
N GLY A 31 -15.17 -9.36 2.15
CA GLY A 31 -15.30 -10.40 1.13
C GLY A 31 -14.51 -10.09 -0.16
N VAL A 32 -13.48 -9.25 -0.07
CA VAL A 32 -12.61 -8.89 -1.20
C VAL A 32 -11.44 -9.85 -1.26
N THR A 33 -11.29 -10.52 -2.41
CA THR A 33 -10.17 -11.44 -2.63
C THR A 33 -8.89 -10.67 -2.96
N TYR A 34 -7.72 -11.26 -2.71
CA TYR A 34 -6.45 -10.58 -2.98
C TYR A 34 -5.32 -11.54 -3.33
N ASP A 35 -4.36 -11.03 -4.09
CA ASP A 35 -3.01 -11.57 -4.18
C ASP A 35 -2.05 -10.72 -3.34
N ARG A 36 -0.91 -11.31 -2.97
CA ARG A 36 0.15 -10.66 -2.20
C ARG A 36 1.49 -10.91 -2.87
N ILE A 37 2.26 -9.85 -3.09
CA ILE A 37 3.64 -9.92 -3.58
C ILE A 37 4.56 -9.05 -2.71
N ALA A 38 5.82 -9.48 -2.61
CA ALA A 38 6.85 -8.73 -1.90
C ALA A 38 7.82 -8.07 -2.89
N VAL A 39 8.27 -6.87 -2.54
CA VAL A 39 9.37 -6.16 -3.20
C VAL A 39 10.46 -5.81 -2.19
N PRO A 40 11.71 -5.54 -2.63
CA PRO A 40 12.82 -5.26 -1.71
C PRO A 40 12.61 -4.01 -0.84
N GLY A 41 12.04 -2.94 -1.40
CA GLY A 41 11.88 -1.66 -0.72
C GLY A 41 10.67 -0.87 -1.20
N ALA A 42 10.35 0.19 -0.44
CA ALA A 42 9.19 1.05 -0.75
C ALA A 42 9.35 1.78 -2.10
N PHE A 43 10.59 1.97 -2.54
CA PHE A 43 10.93 2.62 -3.80
C PHE A 43 10.48 1.79 -5.03
N GLU A 44 10.43 0.47 -4.90
CA GLU A 44 10.04 -0.46 -5.97
C GLU A 44 8.52 -0.68 -6.06
N ILE A 45 7.74 -0.31 -5.03
CA ILE A 45 6.29 -0.53 -4.99
C ILE A 45 5.58 0.10 -6.20
N PRO A 46 5.84 1.37 -6.59
CA PRO A 46 5.21 1.95 -7.78
C PRO A 46 5.48 1.12 -9.05
N ALA A 47 6.72 0.67 -9.24
CA ALA A 47 7.08 -0.12 -10.42
C ALA A 47 6.33 -1.47 -10.43
N ALA A 48 6.27 -2.17 -9.30
CA ALA A 48 5.55 -3.43 -9.19
C ALA A 48 4.05 -3.28 -9.47
N ILE A 49 3.42 -2.21 -8.96
CA ILE A 49 2.02 -1.90 -9.28
C ILE A 49 1.87 -1.58 -10.77
N ALA A 50 2.76 -0.79 -11.35
CA ALA A 50 2.73 -0.47 -12.78
C ALA A 50 2.86 -1.72 -13.67
N TYR A 51 3.68 -2.70 -13.28
CA TYR A 51 3.79 -3.98 -13.98
C TYR A 51 2.49 -4.77 -13.90
N ALA A 52 1.89 -4.87 -12.70
CA ALA A 52 0.63 -5.59 -12.49
C ALA A 52 -0.57 -4.92 -13.18
N ALA A 53 -0.55 -3.60 -13.31
CA ALA A 53 -1.62 -2.80 -13.91
C ALA A 53 -1.70 -2.90 -15.44
N GLN A 54 -0.73 -3.55 -16.11
CA GLN A 54 -0.82 -3.81 -17.54
C GLN A 54 -1.90 -4.85 -17.90
N GLY A 55 -2.39 -5.61 -16.92
CA GLY A 55 -3.50 -6.54 -17.09
C GLY A 55 -4.76 -6.10 -16.34
N ASP A 56 -5.92 -6.59 -16.77
CA ASP A 56 -7.22 -6.26 -16.17
C ASP A 56 -7.59 -7.15 -14.96
N LYS A 57 -6.58 -7.69 -14.27
CA LYS A 57 -6.79 -8.68 -13.19
C LYS A 57 -7.26 -8.04 -11.88
N TYR A 58 -6.73 -6.88 -11.53
CA TYR A 58 -6.93 -6.26 -10.22
C TYR A 58 -7.79 -5.00 -10.32
N ALA A 59 -8.81 -4.92 -9.46
CA ALA A 59 -9.66 -3.75 -9.34
C ALA A 59 -8.95 -2.59 -8.61
N GLY A 60 -7.95 -2.89 -7.77
CA GLY A 60 -7.16 -1.90 -7.03
C GLY A 60 -5.94 -2.53 -6.36
N TYR A 61 -5.15 -1.67 -5.72
CA TYR A 61 -3.83 -1.99 -5.20
C TYR A 61 -3.66 -1.44 -3.78
N VAL A 62 -3.08 -2.23 -2.88
CA VAL A 62 -2.70 -1.79 -1.54
C VAL A 62 -1.17 -1.74 -1.46
N ALA A 63 -0.61 -0.54 -1.33
CA ALA A 63 0.82 -0.32 -1.23
C ALA A 63 1.24 -0.26 0.24
N LEU A 64 1.97 -1.27 0.72
CA LEU A 64 2.37 -1.35 2.12
C LEU A 64 3.89 -1.30 2.26
N GLY A 65 4.38 -0.56 3.24
CA GLY A 65 5.81 -0.51 3.53
C GLY A 65 6.11 0.36 4.73
N CYS A 66 7.36 0.34 5.18
CA CYS A 66 7.81 1.24 6.23
C CYS A 66 9.21 1.75 5.90
N VAL A 67 9.38 3.06 6.05
CA VAL A 67 10.64 3.79 5.92
C VAL A 67 10.83 4.55 7.22
N ILE A 68 11.96 4.31 7.88
CA ILE A 68 12.32 4.94 9.16
C ILE A 68 13.52 5.85 8.91
N ARG A 69 13.46 7.11 9.38
CA ARG A 69 14.54 8.07 9.17
C ARG A 69 15.82 7.57 9.83
N GLY A 70 16.88 7.49 9.02
CA GLY A 70 18.24 7.23 9.44
C GLY A 70 19.11 8.48 9.30
N GLU A 71 20.41 8.29 9.11
CA GLU A 71 21.40 9.38 9.08
C GLU A 71 21.53 10.05 7.71
N THR A 72 21.00 9.43 6.65
CA THR A 72 21.20 9.88 5.26
C THR A 72 19.92 10.44 4.64
N THR A 73 20.09 11.31 3.64
CA THR A 73 19.00 11.84 2.82
C THR A 73 18.30 10.77 1.97
N HIS A 74 18.82 9.54 1.93
CA HIS A 74 18.17 8.40 1.28
C HIS A 74 16.73 8.22 1.74
N TYR A 75 16.44 8.49 3.02
CA TYR A 75 15.07 8.49 3.56
C TYR A 75 14.13 9.40 2.75
N ASP A 76 14.56 10.64 2.47
CA ASP A 76 13.72 11.63 1.79
C ASP A 76 13.45 11.23 0.33
N TYR A 77 14.44 10.64 -0.34
CA TYR A 77 14.26 10.07 -1.67
C TYR A 77 13.28 8.90 -1.64
N VAL A 78 13.43 7.94 -0.72
CA VAL A 78 12.53 6.78 -0.66
C VAL A 78 11.10 7.19 -0.35
N CYS A 79 10.90 8.07 0.63
CA CYS A 79 9.58 8.56 1.01
C CYS A 79 8.94 9.38 -0.11
N GLY A 80 9.67 10.37 -0.64
CA GLY A 80 9.15 11.29 -1.64
C GLY A 80 8.83 10.59 -2.96
N GLU A 81 9.74 9.76 -3.45
CA GLU A 81 9.59 9.12 -4.76
C GLU A 81 8.61 7.97 -4.77
N SER A 82 8.51 7.19 -3.69
CA SER A 82 7.45 6.17 -3.58
C SER A 82 6.06 6.80 -3.54
N ALA A 83 5.87 7.85 -2.73
CA ALA A 83 4.60 8.58 -2.67
C ALA A 83 4.25 9.23 -4.02
N ARG A 84 5.23 9.89 -4.66
CA ARG A 84 5.06 10.53 -5.96
C ARG A 84 4.73 9.51 -7.06
N GLY A 85 5.44 8.38 -7.08
CA GLY A 85 5.20 7.30 -8.04
C GLY A 85 3.78 6.74 -7.91
N LEU A 86 3.33 6.44 -6.69
CA LEU A 86 1.97 5.96 -6.44
C LEU A 86 0.92 7.01 -6.82
N GLN A 87 1.13 8.27 -6.47
CA GLN A 87 0.21 9.35 -6.84
C GLN A 87 0.10 9.52 -8.35
N ASN A 88 1.23 9.43 -9.06
CA ASN A 88 1.25 9.49 -10.52
C ASN A 88 0.46 8.33 -11.13
N LEU A 89 0.62 7.10 -10.63
CA LEU A 89 -0.18 5.95 -11.08
C LEU A 89 -1.67 6.14 -10.80
N ALA A 90 -2.02 6.61 -9.60
CA ALA A 90 -3.41 6.84 -9.23
C ALA A 90 -4.09 7.90 -10.12
N ILE A 91 -3.40 8.98 -10.48
CA ILE A 91 -3.95 10.04 -11.33
C ILE A 91 -3.87 9.68 -12.82
N GLN A 92 -2.67 9.39 -13.33
CA GLN A 92 -2.41 9.26 -14.76
C GLN A 92 -2.96 7.95 -15.33
N GLN A 93 -2.87 6.86 -14.55
CA GLN A 93 -3.40 5.56 -14.94
C GLN A 93 -4.75 5.26 -14.30
N ARG A 94 -5.30 6.21 -13.51
CA ARG A 94 -6.62 6.10 -12.86
C ARG A 94 -6.72 4.85 -11.98
N LEU A 95 -5.64 4.43 -11.34
CA LEU A 95 -5.62 3.24 -10.49
C LEU A 95 -6.22 3.56 -9.12
N ALA A 96 -6.99 2.63 -8.55
CA ALA A 96 -7.42 2.70 -7.16
C ALA A 96 -6.26 2.19 -6.27
N ILE A 97 -5.62 3.09 -5.54
CA ILE A 97 -4.44 2.77 -4.72
C ILE A 97 -4.68 3.18 -3.26
N GLY A 98 -4.57 2.22 -2.35
CA GLY A 98 -4.44 2.46 -0.92
C GLY A 98 -2.98 2.73 -0.53
N TYR A 99 -2.68 3.94 -0.08
CA TYR A 99 -1.33 4.34 0.34
C TYR A 99 -1.07 3.99 1.82
N GLY A 100 -0.34 2.90 2.05
CA GLY A 100 0.06 2.40 3.38
C GLY A 100 1.57 2.34 3.58
N ILE A 101 2.34 3.20 2.90
CA ILE A 101 3.77 3.36 3.16
C ILE A 101 3.96 4.31 4.35
N LEU A 102 4.48 3.76 5.45
CA LEU A 102 4.74 4.50 6.68
C LEU A 102 6.08 5.25 6.56
N THR A 103 6.04 6.56 6.74
CA THR A 103 7.23 7.42 6.81
C THR A 103 7.37 7.92 8.25
N CYS A 104 8.33 7.38 9.00
CA CYS A 104 8.44 7.58 10.44
C CYS A 104 9.82 8.10 10.85
N GLU A 105 9.88 8.86 11.93
CA GLU A 105 11.16 9.39 12.45
C GLU A 105 11.91 8.36 13.30
N ASN A 106 11.24 7.31 13.79
CA ASN A 106 11.85 6.25 14.59
C ASN A 106 10.99 4.97 14.63
N GLY A 107 11.54 3.91 15.24
CA GLY A 107 10.89 2.61 15.39
C GLY A 107 9.60 2.63 16.22
N ASP A 108 9.53 3.42 17.29
CA ASP A 108 8.33 3.51 18.12
C ASP A 108 7.14 4.08 17.35
N GLN A 109 7.39 5.11 16.52
CA GLN A 109 6.38 5.66 15.62
C GLN A 109 5.93 4.64 14.58
N ALA A 110 6.87 3.87 14.02
CA ALA A 110 6.58 2.84 13.05
C ALA A 110 5.68 1.75 13.65
N TRP A 111 6.03 1.23 14.82
CA TRP A 111 5.22 0.23 15.52
C TRP A 111 3.85 0.76 15.96
N ALA A 112 3.78 2.02 16.41
CA ALA A 112 2.50 2.66 16.76
C ALA A 112 1.55 2.74 15.55
N ARG A 113 2.11 2.88 14.34
CA ARG A 113 1.37 2.99 13.08
C ARG A 113 1.04 1.63 12.47
N ALA A 114 2.00 0.72 12.42
CA ALA A 114 1.86 -0.59 11.79
C ALA A 114 0.95 -1.53 12.58
N SER A 115 1.11 -1.58 13.91
CA SER A 115 0.49 -2.66 14.68
C SER A 115 -1.03 -2.68 14.57
N VAL A 116 -1.58 -3.88 14.38
CA VAL A 116 -3.01 -4.12 14.29
C VAL A 116 -3.77 -3.79 15.58
N SER A 117 -3.05 -3.80 16.71
CA SER A 117 -3.57 -3.45 18.04
C SER A 117 -3.56 -1.94 18.34
N LYS A 118 -2.95 -1.13 17.46
CA LYS A 118 -2.77 0.32 17.65
C LYS A 118 -3.49 1.07 16.54
N LYS A 119 -2.75 1.83 15.72
CA LYS A 119 -3.33 2.62 14.64
C LYS A 119 -3.65 1.81 13.38
N ASN A 120 -3.11 0.59 13.26
CA ASN A 120 -3.44 -0.36 12.19
C ASN A 120 -3.50 0.27 10.80
N LYS A 121 -2.41 0.91 10.37
CA LYS A 121 -2.39 1.63 9.09
C LYS A 121 -2.50 0.72 7.87
N GLY A 122 -2.24 -0.58 8.02
CA GLY A 122 -2.53 -1.58 7.00
C GLY A 122 -4.02 -1.70 6.69
N LYS A 123 -4.86 -1.75 7.75
CA LYS A 123 -6.32 -1.72 7.60
C LYS A 123 -6.78 -0.45 6.89
N ASP A 124 -6.32 0.72 7.35
CA ASP A 124 -6.68 2.00 6.75
C ASP A 124 -6.35 2.06 5.25
N ALA A 125 -5.19 1.52 4.85
CA ALA A 125 -4.77 1.48 3.45
C ALA A 125 -5.68 0.55 2.61
N ALA A 126 -6.07 -0.61 3.13
CA ALA A 126 -7.01 -1.50 2.45
C ALA A 126 -8.40 -0.87 2.32
N GLU A 127 -8.90 -0.23 3.38
CA GLU A 127 -10.18 0.50 3.34
C GLU A 127 -10.16 1.65 2.34
N ALA A 128 -9.06 2.41 2.28
CA ALA A 128 -8.86 3.45 1.28
C ALA A 128 -8.87 2.89 -0.16
N CYS A 129 -8.20 1.75 -0.40
CA CYS A 129 -8.24 1.08 -1.70
C CYS A 129 -9.68 0.72 -2.10
N MET A 130 -10.43 0.07 -1.21
CA MET A 130 -11.83 -0.32 -1.48
C MET A 130 -12.75 0.89 -1.73
N ALA A 131 -12.55 1.98 -0.99
CA ALA A 131 -13.28 3.23 -1.21
C ALA A 131 -12.98 3.81 -2.60
N MET A 132 -11.72 3.78 -3.03
CA MET A 132 -11.32 4.27 -4.36
C MET A 132 -11.84 3.37 -5.49
N ILE A 133 -11.89 2.04 -5.29
CA ILE A 133 -12.54 1.11 -6.24
C ILE A 133 -14.03 1.48 -6.40
N SER A 134 -14.72 1.67 -5.28
CA SER A 134 -16.15 2.04 -5.27
C SER A 134 -16.38 3.38 -5.97
N LEU A 135 -15.46 4.34 -5.78
CA LEU A 135 -15.52 5.65 -6.43
C LEU A 135 -15.32 5.54 -7.95
N LYS A 136 -14.34 4.75 -8.41
CA LYS A 136 -14.13 4.49 -9.84
C LYS A 136 -15.38 3.89 -10.48
N GLN A 137 -15.98 2.90 -9.83
CA GLN A 137 -17.21 2.25 -10.30
C GLN A 137 -18.38 3.24 -10.38
N ARG A 138 -18.54 4.08 -9.35
CA ARG A 138 -19.58 5.13 -9.32
C ARG A 138 -19.49 6.10 -10.49
N PHE A 139 -18.28 6.45 -10.93
CA PHE A 139 -18.05 7.35 -12.05
C PHE A 139 -17.86 6.65 -13.40
N GLY A 140 -17.97 5.32 -13.46
CA GLY A 140 -17.76 4.56 -14.70
C GLY A 140 -16.34 4.65 -15.26
N VAL A 141 -15.34 4.85 -14.39
CA VAL A 141 -13.93 4.91 -14.77
C VAL A 141 -13.36 3.49 -14.80
N SER A 142 -13.00 3.01 -16.00
CA SER A 142 -12.24 1.77 -16.18
C SER A 142 -10.80 1.93 -15.70
#